data_AF-A0A2N6NKX3-F1
#
_entry.id   AF-A0A2N6NKX3-F1
#
_cell.length_a   1.000
_cell.length_b   1.000
_cell.length_c   1.000
_cell.angle_alpha   90.00
_cell.angle_beta   90.00
_cell.angle_gamma   90.00
#
_symmetry.space_group_name_H-M   'P 1'
#
loop_
_entity.id
_entity.type
_entity.pdbx_description
1 polymer ?
#
loop_
_entity_poly.entity_id
_entity_poly.type
_entity_poly.pdbx_seq_one_letter_code
_entity_poly.pdbx_strand_id
1 'polypeptide(L)'
;MDGLSVAASVIAVVDVSVKVITLCSQYSKAVANASADISRLETLLKGLKTTLDHAEALIKAPQGASLSTSQNLQEQLTACNSTLQKLHDKLDGGVARQTKHRLWTRALKWPFSRDEIDSMVSTLEHCHRRIMDGLLIDQTGVDGVSAMSEDVSIARQPRFFVPFPRDPDFVPRPAIQTQIHEQLAGKSSRQALFGMGGFG
;
A
#
# COMPACT_ATOMS: atom_id res chain seq x y z
N MET A 1 16.94 -5.08 -15.36
CA MET A 1 15.70 -5.82 -15.07
C MET A 1 14.58 -4.93 -15.56
N ASP A 2 13.80 -5.39 -16.53
CA ASP A 2 12.82 -4.54 -17.23
C ASP A 2 11.50 -4.50 -16.44
N GLY A 3 10.77 -3.38 -16.48
CA GLY A 3 9.53 -3.19 -15.70
C GLY A 3 8.45 -4.26 -15.93
N LEU A 4 8.51 -4.98 -17.06
CA LEU A 4 7.68 -6.16 -17.36
C LEU A 4 7.88 -7.31 -16.36
N SER A 5 9.11 -7.54 -15.89
CA SER A 5 9.42 -8.62 -14.93
C SER A 5 8.79 -8.34 -13.55
N VAL A 6 8.76 -7.06 -13.18
CA VAL A 6 8.15 -6.61 -11.93
C VAL A 6 6.63 -6.64 -12.04
N ALA A 7 6.05 -6.19 -13.17
CA ALA A 7 4.61 -6.31 -13.41
C ALA A 7 4.13 -7.77 -13.27
N ALA A 8 4.86 -8.73 -13.85
CA ALA A 8 4.55 -10.14 -13.72
C ALA A 8 4.63 -10.62 -12.25
N SER A 9 5.63 -10.15 -11.50
CA SER A 9 5.80 -10.48 -10.08
C SER A 9 4.68 -9.90 -9.22
N VAL A 10 4.26 -8.66 -9.48
CA VAL A 10 3.11 -8.00 -8.84
C VAL A 10 1.84 -8.81 -9.06
N ILE A 11 1.54 -9.16 -10.31
CA ILE A 11 0.35 -9.95 -10.68
C ILE A 11 0.37 -11.32 -9.97
N ALA A 12 1.53 -11.99 -9.94
CA ALA A 12 1.66 -13.27 -9.25
C ALA A 12 1.36 -13.17 -7.75
N VAL A 13 1.87 -12.14 -7.07
CA VAL A 13 1.61 -11.91 -5.63
C VAL A 13 0.13 -11.61 -5.38
N VAL A 14 -0.52 -10.83 -6.25
CA VAL A 14 -1.96 -10.52 -6.16
C VAL A 14 -2.79 -11.80 -6.33
N ASP A 15 -2.50 -12.62 -7.33
CA ASP A 15 -3.23 -13.89 -7.58
C ASP A 15 -3.17 -14.84 -6.37
N VAL A 16 -1.97 -15.07 -5.83
CA VAL A 16 -1.82 -15.94 -4.65
C VAL A 16 -2.52 -15.34 -3.42
N SER A 17 -2.45 -14.01 -3.23
CA SER A 17 -3.15 -13.34 -2.13
C SER A 17 -4.66 -13.55 -2.18
N VAL A 18 -5.27 -13.47 -3.35
CA VAL A 18 -6.72 -13.72 -3.54
C VAL A 18 -7.09 -15.17 -3.18
N LYS A 19 -6.26 -16.14 -3.60
CA LYS A 19 -6.47 -17.56 -3.25
C LYS A 19 -6.39 -17.79 -1.75
N VAL A 20 -5.39 -17.21 -1.09
CA VAL A 20 -5.23 -17.31 0.37
C VAL A 20 -6.42 -16.67 1.10
N ILE A 21 -6.87 -15.48 0.71
CA ILE A 21 -8.06 -14.82 1.31
C ILE A 21 -9.29 -15.73 1.18
N THR A 22 -9.46 -16.36 0.01
CA THR A 22 -10.58 -17.28 -0.22
C THR A 22 -10.52 -18.48 0.72
N LEU A 23 -9.35 -19.08 0.89
CA LEU A 23 -9.16 -20.20 1.84
C LEU A 23 -9.38 -19.73 3.29
N CYS A 24 -8.86 -18.57 3.67
CA CYS A 24 -9.09 -17.96 4.99
C CYS A 24 -10.59 -17.83 5.32
N SER A 25 -11.39 -17.37 4.35
CA SER A 25 -12.85 -17.28 4.49
C SER A 25 -13.53 -18.64 4.69
N GLN A 26 -12.97 -19.73 4.14
CA GLN A 26 -13.48 -21.09 4.39
C GLN A 26 -13.14 -21.55 5.81
N TYR A 27 -11.93 -21.28 6.29
CA TYR A 27 -11.53 -21.60 7.65
C TYR A 27 -12.29 -20.76 8.69
N SER A 28 -12.58 -19.48 8.43
CA SER A 28 -13.30 -18.63 9.40
C SER A 28 -14.72 -19.12 9.68
N LYS A 29 -15.36 -19.73 8.67
CA LYS A 29 -16.69 -20.37 8.81
C LYS A 29 -16.63 -21.67 9.61
N ALA A 30 -15.48 -22.35 9.64
CA ALA A 30 -15.33 -23.68 10.22
C ALA A 30 -14.55 -23.71 11.55
N VAL A 31 -13.77 -22.67 11.87
CA VAL A 31 -12.85 -22.62 13.01
C VAL A 31 -12.96 -21.31 13.77
N ALA A 32 -13.79 -21.28 14.81
CA ALA A 32 -13.95 -20.11 15.67
C ALA A 32 -12.64 -19.73 16.41
N ASN A 33 -11.85 -20.71 16.83
CA ASN A 33 -10.64 -20.49 17.64
C ASN A 33 -9.46 -19.84 16.88
N ALA A 34 -9.54 -19.76 15.55
CA ALA A 34 -8.51 -19.11 14.71
C ALA A 34 -9.01 -17.80 14.07
N SER A 35 -10.22 -17.35 14.43
CA SER A 35 -10.88 -16.20 13.78
C SER A 35 -10.05 -14.91 13.86
N ALA A 36 -9.34 -14.67 14.96
CA ALA A 36 -8.47 -13.51 15.11
C ALA A 36 -7.29 -13.54 14.13
N ASP A 37 -6.58 -14.67 14.04
CA ASP A 37 -5.44 -14.87 13.14
C ASP A 37 -5.88 -14.76 11.67
N ILE A 38 -7.03 -15.37 11.35
CA ILE A 38 -7.64 -15.30 10.02
C ILE A 38 -7.99 -13.86 9.65
N SER A 39 -8.61 -13.11 10.56
CA SER A 39 -9.00 -11.72 10.31
C SER A 39 -7.79 -10.81 10.12
N ARG A 40 -6.73 -11.02 10.91
CA ARG A 40 -5.45 -10.29 10.76
C ARG A 40 -4.82 -10.58 9.39
N LEU A 41 -4.77 -11.86 9.01
CA LEU A 41 -4.22 -12.28 7.72
C LEU A 41 -5.04 -11.72 6.54
N GLU A 42 -6.36 -11.81 6.58
CA GLU A 42 -7.22 -11.24 5.53
C GLU A 42 -7.03 -9.72 5.38
N THR A 43 -6.93 -9.00 6.50
CA THR A 43 -6.74 -7.54 6.49
C THR A 43 -5.41 -7.17 5.84
N LEU A 44 -4.34 -7.88 6.22
CA LEU A 44 -3.01 -7.68 5.64
C LEU A 44 -2.99 -7.95 4.15
N LEU A 45 -3.58 -9.07 3.71
CA LEU A 45 -3.59 -9.46 2.29
C LEU A 45 -4.44 -8.52 1.44
N LYS A 46 -5.55 -8.00 1.98
CA LYS A 46 -6.36 -6.97 1.31
C LYS A 46 -5.54 -5.68 1.15
N GLY A 47 -4.83 -5.24 2.19
CA GLY A 47 -3.93 -4.08 2.12
C GLY A 47 -2.79 -4.24 1.12
N LEU A 48 -2.16 -5.42 1.11
CA LEU A 48 -1.12 -5.79 0.16
C LEU A 48 -1.66 -5.76 -1.28
N LYS A 49 -2.83 -6.38 -1.53
CA LYS A 49 -3.48 -6.36 -2.85
C LYS A 49 -3.76 -4.94 -3.32
N THR A 50 -4.35 -4.08 -2.48
CA THR A 50 -4.62 -2.67 -2.85
C THR A 50 -3.35 -1.92 -3.23
N THR A 51 -2.27 -2.15 -2.48
CA THR A 51 -0.96 -1.54 -2.75
C THR A 51 -0.40 -1.99 -4.11
N LEU A 52 -0.51 -3.29 -4.39
CA LEU A 52 -0.02 -3.90 -5.62
C LEU A 52 -0.87 -3.55 -6.84
N ASP A 53 -2.19 -3.43 -6.68
CA ASP A 53 -3.10 -2.95 -7.73
C ASP A 53 -2.75 -1.48 -8.11
N HIS A 54 -2.39 -0.66 -7.11
CA HIS A 54 -1.88 0.69 -7.36
C HIS A 54 -0.52 0.68 -8.08
N ALA A 55 0.40 -0.20 -7.67
CA ALA A 55 1.69 -0.39 -8.34
C ALA A 55 1.51 -0.81 -9.81
N GLU A 56 0.59 -1.73 -10.09
CA GLU A 56 0.27 -2.16 -11.45
C GLU A 56 -0.27 -1.01 -12.31
N ALA A 57 -1.14 -0.16 -11.75
CA ALA A 57 -1.67 1.01 -12.45
C ALA A 57 -0.57 2.02 -12.80
N LEU A 58 0.41 2.23 -11.91
CA LEU A 58 1.56 3.09 -12.17
C LEU A 58 2.45 2.55 -13.30
N ILE A 59 2.68 1.23 -13.33
CA ILE A 59 3.46 0.57 -14.40
C ILE A 59 2.78 0.72 -15.76
N LYS A 60 1.45 0.66 -15.81
CA LYS A 60 0.68 0.75 -17.06
C LYS A 60 0.48 2.18 -17.57
N ALA A 61 0.83 3.20 -16.78
CA ALA A 61 0.60 4.60 -17.15
C ALA A 61 1.53 5.05 -18.29
N PRO A 62 1.04 5.84 -19.27
CA PRO A 62 1.82 6.26 -20.46
C PRO A 62 3.00 7.22 -20.15
N GLN A 63 3.02 7.83 -18.97
CA GLN A 63 4.14 8.65 -18.45
C GLN A 63 5.08 7.82 -17.53
N GLY A 64 4.74 6.54 -17.28
CA GLY A 64 5.23 5.70 -16.18
C GLY A 64 6.54 4.94 -16.46
N ALA A 65 7.47 5.56 -17.17
CA ALA A 65 8.74 4.92 -17.55
C ALA A 65 9.75 4.76 -16.39
N SER A 66 9.38 5.01 -15.13
CA SER A 66 10.36 4.84 -14.05
C SER A 66 9.72 4.50 -12.71
N LEU A 67 9.06 3.33 -12.61
CA LEU A 67 9.53 2.51 -11.50
C LEU A 67 10.92 2.06 -11.95
N SER A 68 11.96 2.81 -11.57
CA SER A 68 13.33 2.30 -11.61
C SER A 68 13.39 1.21 -10.56
N THR A 69 12.71 0.10 -10.84
CA THR A 69 12.44 -0.98 -9.92
C THR A 69 13.78 -1.50 -9.48
N SER A 70 14.21 -1.02 -8.33
CA SER A 70 15.44 -1.46 -7.70
C SER A 70 15.34 -2.96 -7.58
N GLN A 71 16.43 -3.66 -7.84
CA GLN A 71 16.56 -5.10 -7.60
C GLN A 71 15.94 -5.51 -6.24
N ASN A 72 16.01 -4.60 -5.27
CA ASN A 72 15.35 -4.70 -3.96
C ASN A 72 13.84 -4.97 -4.04
N LEU A 73 13.07 -4.24 -4.86
CA LEU A 73 11.61 -4.40 -4.94
C LEU A 73 11.23 -5.77 -5.49
N GLN A 74 11.98 -6.26 -6.49
CA GLN A 74 11.74 -7.60 -7.03
C GLN A 74 12.14 -8.71 -6.06
N GLU A 75 13.22 -8.54 -5.30
CA GLU A 75 13.57 -9.43 -4.20
C GLU A 75 12.48 -9.45 -3.12
N GLN A 76 11.89 -8.30 -2.79
CA GLN A 76 10.80 -8.25 -1.82
C GLN A 76 9.53 -8.93 -2.37
N LEU A 77 9.14 -8.69 -3.63
CA LEU A 77 7.98 -9.34 -4.24
C LEU A 77 8.14 -10.86 -4.32
N THR A 78 9.33 -11.35 -4.66
CA THR A 78 9.62 -12.79 -4.74
C THR A 78 9.61 -13.43 -3.34
N ALA A 79 10.16 -12.75 -2.33
CA ALA A 79 10.06 -13.18 -0.93
C ALA A 79 8.59 -13.21 -0.45
N CYS A 80 7.80 -12.18 -0.79
CA CYS A 80 6.35 -12.14 -0.53
C CYS A 80 5.66 -13.37 -1.13
N ASN A 81 5.88 -13.60 -2.42
CA ASN A 81 5.25 -14.68 -3.16
C ASN A 81 5.58 -16.04 -2.56
N SER A 82 6.85 -16.27 -2.18
CA SER A 82 7.26 -17.53 -1.56
C SER A 82 6.57 -17.78 -0.22
N THR A 83 6.36 -16.73 0.58
CA THR A 83 5.67 -16.82 1.87
C THR A 83 4.18 -17.07 1.67
N LEU A 84 3.55 -16.38 0.72
CA LEU A 84 2.15 -16.57 0.35
C LEU A 84 1.89 -17.96 -0.24
N GLN A 85 2.78 -18.50 -1.05
CA GLN A 85 2.66 -19.86 -1.60
C GLN A 85 2.72 -20.90 -0.49
N LYS A 86 3.67 -20.78 0.45
CA LYS A 86 3.73 -21.69 1.61
C LYS A 86 2.45 -21.64 2.44
N LEU A 87 1.89 -20.44 2.61
CA LEU A 87 0.64 -20.22 3.32
C LEU A 87 -0.54 -20.87 2.59
N HIS A 88 -0.61 -20.65 1.28
CA HIS A 88 -1.60 -21.23 0.38
C HIS A 88 -1.55 -22.77 0.43
N ASP A 89 -0.39 -23.38 0.23
CA ASP A 89 -0.25 -24.84 0.16
C ASP A 89 -0.62 -25.52 1.48
N LYS A 90 -0.34 -24.88 2.62
CA LYS A 90 -0.78 -25.38 3.93
C LYS A 90 -2.28 -25.27 4.13
N LEU A 91 -2.88 -24.14 3.76
CA LEU A 91 -4.32 -23.93 3.84
C LEU A 91 -5.07 -24.90 2.91
N ASP A 92 -4.62 -25.00 1.65
CA ASP A 92 -5.20 -25.85 0.61
C ASP A 92 -5.01 -27.33 0.94
N GLY A 93 -3.83 -27.75 1.42
CA GLY A 93 -3.59 -29.11 1.88
C GLY A 93 -4.56 -29.54 3.00
N GLY A 94 -4.94 -28.61 3.89
CA GLY A 94 -5.94 -28.87 4.92
C GLY A 94 -7.37 -29.03 4.36
N VAL A 95 -7.74 -28.25 3.34
CA VAL A 95 -9.04 -28.34 2.65
C VAL A 95 -9.12 -29.57 1.74
N ALA A 96 -8.09 -29.82 0.92
CA ALA A 96 -8.00 -30.94 -0.02
C ALA A 96 -7.97 -32.31 0.69
N ARG A 97 -7.41 -32.39 1.90
CA ARG A 97 -7.47 -33.61 2.73
C ARG A 97 -8.89 -33.91 3.20
N GLN A 98 -9.74 -32.89 3.36
CA GLN A 98 -11.16 -33.10 3.67
C GLN A 98 -11.95 -33.64 2.47
N THR A 99 -11.68 -33.13 1.26
CA THR A 99 -12.42 -33.53 0.06
C THR A 99 -12.05 -34.95 -0.41
N LYS A 100 -10.81 -35.41 -0.17
CA LYS A 100 -10.39 -36.78 -0.50
C LYS A 100 -10.90 -37.85 0.47
N HIS A 101 -11.15 -37.50 1.74
CA HIS A 101 -11.70 -38.42 2.73
C HIS A 101 -13.22 -38.22 2.84
N ARG A 102 -13.97 -38.84 1.92
CA ARG A 102 -15.46 -38.83 1.92
C ARG A 102 -16.09 -39.56 3.12
N LEU A 103 -15.28 -40.01 4.07
CA LEU A 103 -15.65 -40.77 5.25
C LEU A 103 -14.95 -40.14 6.47
N TRP A 104 -15.78 -39.61 7.37
CA TRP A 104 -15.54 -39.06 8.70
C TRP A 104 -15.46 -37.52 8.83
N THR A 105 -16.55 -37.00 9.38
CA THR A 105 -16.84 -35.70 10.02
C THR A 105 -15.74 -35.11 10.93
N ARG A 106 -14.57 -34.78 10.39
CA ARG A 106 -13.65 -33.86 11.09
C ARG A 106 -13.87 -32.43 10.59
N ALA A 107 -14.17 -31.52 11.51
CA ALA A 107 -14.14 -30.08 11.26
C ALA A 107 -12.77 -29.69 10.67
N LEU A 108 -12.75 -28.72 9.75
CA LEU A 108 -11.51 -28.09 9.29
C LEU A 108 -10.70 -27.73 10.53
N LYS A 109 -9.48 -28.25 10.62
CA LYS A 109 -8.58 -27.91 11.71
C LYS A 109 -7.60 -26.88 11.19
N TRP A 110 -7.46 -25.77 11.91
CA TRP A 110 -6.46 -24.76 11.58
C TRP A 110 -5.07 -25.41 11.51
N PRO A 111 -4.37 -25.34 10.36
CA PRO A 111 -3.15 -26.11 10.14
C PRO A 111 -1.88 -25.43 10.67
N PHE A 112 -1.99 -24.25 11.30
CA PHE A 112 -0.86 -23.48 11.80
C PHE A 112 -0.80 -23.47 13.32
N SER A 113 0.42 -23.48 13.84
CA SER A 113 0.71 -23.06 15.21
C SER A 113 0.67 -21.53 15.30
N ARG A 114 0.41 -20.99 16.50
CA ARG A 114 0.40 -19.54 16.73
C ARG A 114 1.73 -18.87 16.34
N ASP A 115 2.84 -19.43 16.79
CA ASP A 115 4.18 -18.89 16.48
C ASP A 115 4.48 -18.92 14.97
N GLU A 116 3.98 -19.95 14.28
CA GLU A 116 4.14 -20.07 12.84
C GLU A 116 3.36 -19.00 12.08
N ILE A 117 2.07 -18.84 12.39
CA ILE A 117 1.25 -17.82 11.72
C ILE A 117 1.76 -16.42 12.05
N ASP A 118 2.19 -16.15 13.29
CA ASP A 118 2.76 -14.87 13.69
C ASP A 118 4.05 -14.55 12.93
N SER A 119 4.92 -15.53 12.72
CA SER A 119 6.15 -15.39 11.91
C SER A 119 5.83 -15.09 10.44
N MET A 120 4.87 -15.82 9.86
CA MET A 120 4.45 -15.60 8.47
C MET A 120 3.79 -14.23 8.28
N VAL A 121 2.92 -13.82 9.20
CA VAL A 121 2.28 -12.50 9.16
C VAL A 121 3.31 -11.39 9.32
N SER A 122 4.26 -11.53 10.25
CA SER A 122 5.34 -10.54 10.43
C SER A 122 6.21 -10.41 9.17
N THR A 123 6.48 -11.52 8.48
CA THR A 123 7.22 -11.52 7.21
C THR A 123 6.45 -10.80 6.10
N LEU A 124 5.13 -11.03 6.01
CA LEU A 124 4.26 -10.37 5.06
C LEU A 124 4.08 -8.87 5.35
N GLU A 125 3.96 -8.48 6.62
CA GLU A 125 3.91 -7.08 7.06
C GLU A 125 5.21 -6.35 6.70
N HIS A 126 6.37 -7.00 6.94
CA HIS A 126 7.66 -6.44 6.57
C HIS A 126 7.76 -6.24 5.06
N CYS A 127 7.37 -7.26 4.29
CA CYS A 127 7.37 -7.19 2.83
C CYS A 127 6.44 -6.07 2.32
N HIS A 128 5.21 -5.99 2.84
CA HIS A 128 4.25 -4.94 2.48
C HIS A 128 4.81 -3.55 2.73
N ARG A 129 5.42 -3.31 3.90
CA ARG A 129 6.05 -2.03 4.23
C ARG A 129 7.19 -1.70 3.25
N ARG A 130 8.06 -2.67 2.96
CA ARG A 130 9.19 -2.46 2.04
C ARG A 130 8.73 -2.16 0.61
N ILE A 131 7.65 -2.79 0.16
CA ILE A 131 7.02 -2.50 -1.14
C ILE A 131 6.46 -1.07 -1.14
N MET A 132 5.72 -0.68 -0.10
CA MET A 132 5.21 0.69 0.05
C MET A 132 6.33 1.73 0.01
N ASP A 133 7.40 1.51 0.78
CA ASP A 133 8.56 2.41 0.84
C ASP A 133 9.24 2.51 -0.53
N GLY A 134 9.44 1.37 -1.21
CA GLY A 134 10.04 1.33 -2.55
C GLY A 134 9.21 2.08 -3.59
N LEU A 135 7.89 1.89 -3.59
CA LEU A 135 6.98 2.60 -4.50
C LEU A 135 6.98 4.11 -4.25
N LEU A 136 7.06 4.55 -3.00
CA LEU A 136 7.10 5.97 -2.65
C LEU A 136 8.41 6.65 -3.06
N ILE A 137 9.54 5.96 -2.91
CA ILE A 137 10.85 6.44 -3.39
C ILE A 137 10.82 6.62 -4.90
N ASP A 138 10.29 5.64 -5.64
CA ASP A 138 10.21 5.71 -7.10
C ASP A 138 9.26 6.83 -7.58
N GLN A 139 8.18 7.10 -6.84
CA GLN A 139 7.28 8.24 -7.11
C GLN A 139 7.90 9.62 -6.84
N THR A 140 8.87 9.70 -5.92
CA THR A 140 9.49 10.97 -5.51
C THR A 140 10.87 11.22 -6.14
N GLY A 141 11.46 10.20 -6.78
CA GLY A 141 12.74 10.26 -7.47
C GLY A 141 12.71 10.88 -8.88
N VAL A 142 11.53 11.25 -9.39
CA VAL A 142 11.34 11.82 -10.74
C VAL A 142 11.12 13.34 -10.71
N ASP A 143 11.97 14.08 -10.00
CA ASP A 143 12.27 15.46 -10.36
C ASP A 143 13.79 15.66 -10.27
N GLY A 144 14.39 15.94 -11.43
CA GLY A 144 15.80 15.75 -11.71
C GLY A 144 16.77 16.50 -10.81
N VAL A 145 17.69 15.74 -10.21
CA VAL A 145 19.01 16.28 -9.83
C VAL A 145 19.91 16.18 -11.06
N SER A 146 19.74 17.13 -11.98
CA SER A 146 20.85 17.56 -12.82
C SER A 146 21.52 18.70 -12.07
N ALA A 147 22.79 18.49 -11.73
CA ALA A 147 23.66 19.54 -11.22
C ALA A 147 23.59 20.76 -12.15
N MET A 148 23.30 21.94 -11.59
CA MET A 148 23.95 23.23 -11.88
C MET A 148 23.30 24.31 -11.01
N SER A 149 24.15 25.05 -10.31
CA SER A 149 23.98 26.37 -9.67
C SER A 149 22.75 26.66 -8.80
N GLU A 150 23.09 27.07 -7.58
CA GLU A 150 22.32 27.93 -6.69
C GLU A 150 21.48 28.96 -7.47
N ASP A 151 20.15 28.87 -7.34
CA ASP A 151 19.33 30.07 -7.32
C ASP A 151 18.19 29.91 -6.29
N VAL A 152 18.10 30.91 -5.44
CA VAL A 152 17.23 31.00 -4.27
C VAL A 152 15.80 31.31 -4.76
N SER A 153 15.15 30.32 -5.35
CA SER A 153 13.78 30.48 -5.89
C SER A 153 12.83 29.30 -5.59
N ILE A 154 13.29 28.18 -5.01
CA ILE A 154 12.45 27.00 -4.71
C ILE A 154 11.60 27.15 -3.42
N ALA A 155 11.60 28.32 -2.78
CA ALA A 155 10.79 28.54 -1.56
C ALA A 155 9.27 28.74 -1.81
N ARG A 156 8.78 28.61 -3.06
CA ARG A 156 7.42 29.04 -3.43
C ARG A 156 6.44 27.94 -3.86
N GLN A 157 6.81 26.66 -3.85
CA GLN A 157 5.83 25.58 -4.07
C GLN A 157 5.38 24.99 -2.73
N PRO A 158 4.08 25.10 -2.36
CA PRO A 158 3.56 24.41 -1.19
C PRO A 158 3.62 22.90 -1.44
N ARG A 159 4.55 22.23 -0.75
CA ARG A 159 4.78 20.77 -0.82
C ARG A 159 3.73 19.94 -0.08
N PHE A 160 2.61 20.54 0.30
CA PHE A 160 1.60 19.87 1.11
C PHE A 160 0.20 20.37 0.71
N PHE A 161 -0.52 19.55 -0.05
CA PHE A 161 -1.97 19.63 -0.13
C PHE A 161 -2.52 18.63 0.89
N VAL A 162 -3.11 19.12 1.99
CA VAL A 162 -4.01 18.26 2.78
C VAL A 162 -5.26 18.09 1.92
N PRO A 163 -5.67 16.86 1.58
CA PRO A 163 -6.80 16.62 0.69
C PRO A 163 -8.09 16.76 1.49
N PHE A 164 -8.40 17.98 1.94
CA PHE A 164 -9.77 18.29 2.30
C PHE A 164 -10.57 18.45 1.00
N PRO A 165 -11.66 17.70 0.80
CA PRO A 165 -12.64 18.05 -0.22
C PRO A 165 -13.00 19.53 -0.07
N ARG A 166 -13.13 20.26 -1.18
CA ARG A 166 -13.62 21.64 -1.11
C ARG A 166 -14.99 21.60 -0.44
N ASP A 167 -15.11 22.31 0.68
CA ASP A 167 -16.37 22.42 1.40
C ASP A 167 -17.45 22.93 0.42
N PRO A 168 -18.55 22.18 0.18
CA PRO A 168 -19.62 22.62 -0.71
C PRO A 168 -20.26 23.94 -0.26
N ASP A 169 -20.17 24.28 1.03
CA ASP A 169 -20.68 25.52 1.61
C ASP A 169 -19.61 26.63 1.67
N PHE A 170 -18.46 26.44 1.02
CA PHE A 170 -17.41 27.44 0.97
C PHE A 170 -17.89 28.73 0.27
N VAL A 171 -17.87 29.84 1.01
CA VAL A 171 -18.19 31.17 0.48
C VAL A 171 -16.92 31.88 0.04
N PRO A 172 -16.70 32.14 -1.26
CA PRO A 172 -15.50 32.82 -1.74
C PRO A 172 -15.43 34.26 -1.22
N ARG A 173 -14.26 34.66 -0.70
CA ARG A 173 -13.98 36.03 -0.21
C ARG A 173 -12.84 36.67 -1.02
N PRO A 174 -13.09 37.10 -2.27
CA PRO A 174 -12.04 37.54 -3.19
C PRO A 174 -11.28 38.77 -2.66
N ALA A 175 -11.94 39.68 -1.94
CA ALA A 175 -11.28 40.85 -1.36
C ALA A 175 -10.17 40.47 -0.36
N ILE A 176 -10.44 39.48 0.49
CA ILE A 176 -9.46 38.97 1.48
C ILE A 176 -8.35 38.22 0.77
N GLN A 177 -8.70 37.40 -0.23
CA GLN A 177 -7.74 36.62 -1.00
C GLN A 177 -6.75 37.53 -1.75
N THR A 178 -7.24 38.58 -2.41
CA THR A 178 -6.39 39.56 -3.11
C THR A 178 -5.48 40.30 -2.13
N GLN A 179 -6.00 40.71 -0.97
CA GLN A 179 -5.21 41.38 0.06
C GLN A 179 -4.08 40.49 0.61
N ILE A 180 -4.35 39.20 0.85
CA ILE A 180 -3.34 38.22 1.26
C ILE A 180 -2.28 38.04 0.17
N HIS A 181 -2.68 37.92 -1.10
CA HIS A 181 -1.75 37.77 -2.21
C HIS A 181 -0.82 38.98 -2.39
N GLU A 182 -1.37 40.20 -2.29
CA GLU A 182 -0.57 41.43 -2.36
C GLU A 182 0.42 41.53 -1.20
N GLN A 183 -0.01 41.18 0.02
CA GLN A 183 0.88 41.19 1.18
C GLN A 183 1.99 40.13 1.06
N LEU A 184 1.69 38.93 0.55
CA LEU A 184 2.68 37.88 0.31
C LEU A 184 3.66 38.21 -0.82
N ALA A 185 3.27 39.08 -1.77
CA ALA A 185 4.14 39.53 -2.85
C ALA A 185 5.21 40.53 -2.40
N GLY A 186 5.11 41.08 -1.18
CA GLY A 186 6.09 42.00 -0.60
C GLY A 186 7.45 41.35 -0.29
N LYS A 187 8.54 42.12 -0.41
CA LYS A 187 9.90 41.68 -0.05
C LYS A 187 10.05 41.58 1.48
N SER A 188 9.88 40.36 1.98
CA SER A 188 10.20 39.93 3.36
C SER A 188 9.34 40.53 4.47
N SER A 189 8.15 39.94 4.70
CA SER A 189 7.49 40.01 6.00
C SER A 189 6.89 38.66 6.36
N ARG A 190 7.22 38.13 7.54
CA ARG A 190 6.53 36.97 8.13
C ARG A 190 5.11 37.41 8.48
N GLN A 191 4.11 36.76 7.91
CA GLN A 191 2.71 37.06 8.15
C GLN A 191 2.09 35.95 9.00
N ALA A 192 1.16 36.35 9.87
CA ALA A 192 0.37 35.45 10.69
C ALA A 192 -1.10 35.81 10.54
N LEU A 193 -1.93 34.80 10.33
CA LEU A 193 -3.39 34.95 10.37
C LEU A 193 -3.85 34.68 11.79
N PHE A 194 -4.49 35.66 12.41
CA PHE A 194 -5.08 35.51 13.74
C PHE A 194 -6.59 35.36 13.60
N GLY A 195 -7.12 34.28 14.16
CA GLY A 195 -8.55 34.01 14.17
C GLY A 195 -8.95 33.28 15.44
N MET A 196 -10.20 33.47 15.86
CA MET A 196 -10.81 32.60 16.86
C MET A 196 -11.19 31.27 16.20
N GLY A 197 -11.30 30.19 16.98
CA GLY A 197 -11.70 28.88 16.45
C GLY A 197 -12.98 28.97 15.62
N GLY A 198 -12.94 28.49 14.38
CA GLY A 198 -14.07 28.52 13.43
C GLY A 198 -14.07 29.67 12.40
N PHE A 199 -13.05 30.52 12.36
CA PHE A 199 -12.94 31.64 11.40
C PHE A 199 -11.99 31.35 10.21
N GLY A 200 -12.11 30.18 9.59
CA GLY A 200 -11.29 29.72 8.45
C GLY A 200 -12.09 29.48 7.19
#